data_AF-A0A4R0Q1L4-F1
#
_entry.id   AF-A0A4R0Q1L4-F1
#
_cell.length_a   1.000
_cell.length_b   1.000
_cell.length_c   1.000
_cell.angle_alpha   90.00
_cell.angle_beta   90.00
_cell.angle_gamma   90.00
#
_symmetry.space_group_name_H-M   'P 1'
#
loop_
_entity.id
_entity.type
_entity.pdbx_description
1 polymer ?
#
loop_
_entity_poly.entity_id
_entity_poly.type
_entity_poly.pdbx_seq_one_letter_code
_entity_poly.pdbx_strand_id
1 'polypeptide(L)' 'MTSTAIRQRLITYLSDAEDNKIKAIYTLLEREIEDKQSFSLSEEHLEILDREKELHLKGETKSYTKQDSLDIIKGLKKL' A
#
# COMPACT_ATOMS: atom_id res chain seq x y z
N MET A 1 -16.50 -21.99 -21.50
CA MET A 1 -16.49 -22.48 -20.10
C MET A 1 -17.02 -21.35 -19.22
N THR A 2 -17.99 -21.60 -18.34
CA THR A 2 -18.53 -20.53 -17.48
C THR A 2 -17.55 -20.19 -16.36
N SER A 3 -17.60 -18.96 -15.84
CA SER A 3 -16.76 -18.54 -14.70
C SER A 3 -16.92 -19.44 -13.47
N THR A 4 -18.14 -19.97 -13.26
CA THR A 4 -18.44 -20.96 -12.21
C THR A 4 -17.68 -22.27 -12.42
N ALA A 5 -17.63 -22.79 -13.65
CA ALA A 5 -16.90 -24.01 -13.96
C ALA A 5 -15.38 -23.83 -13.81
N ILE A 6 -14.85 -22.65 -14.15
CA ILE A 6 -13.44 -22.31 -13.91
C ILE A 6 -13.14 -22.30 -12.41
N ARG A 7 -13.97 -21.64 -11.61
CA ARG A 7 -13.80 -21.54 -10.15
C ARG A 7 -13.80 -22.91 -9.48
N GLN A 8 -14.75 -23.77 -9.84
CA GLN A 8 -14.83 -25.11 -9.26
C GLN A 8 -13.56 -25.92 -9.54
N ARG A 9 -13.07 -25.87 -10.79
CA ARG A 9 -11.86 -26.60 -11.19
C ARG A 9 -10.60 -26.07 -10.53
N LEU A 10 -10.50 -24.76 -10.30
CA LEU A 10 -9.39 -24.14 -9.57
C LEU A 10 -9.37 -24.57 -8.10
N ILE A 11 -10.54 -24.58 -7.43
CA ILE A 11 -10.64 -25.03 -6.03
C ILE A 11 -10.21 -26.49 -5.91
N THR A 12 -10.71 -27.37 -6.80
CA THR A 12 -10.31 -28.79 -6.80
C THR A 12 -8.82 -28.95 -7.06
N TYR A 13 -8.23 -28.20 -7.99
CA TYR A 13 -6.79 -28.25 -8.24
C TYR A 13 -5.97 -27.79 -7.03
N LEU A 14 -6.37 -26.71 -6.36
CA LEU A 14 -5.68 -26.20 -5.19
C LEU A 14 -5.74 -27.17 -3.99
N SER A 15 -6.76 -28.02 -3.89
CA SER A 15 -6.87 -29.02 -2.82
C SER A 15 -5.83 -30.14 -2.94
N ASP A 16 -5.43 -30.49 -4.16
CA ASP A 16 -4.54 -31.63 -4.44
C ASP A 16 -3.14 -31.19 -4.93
N ALA A 17 -2.92 -29.88 -5.10
CA ALA A 17 -1.67 -29.35 -5.64
C ALA A 17 -0.56 -29.36 -4.58
N GLU A 18 0.65 -29.72 -5.02
CA GLU A 18 1.87 -29.65 -4.23
C GLU A 18 2.18 -28.20 -3.78
N ASP A 19 2.73 -28.06 -2.57
CA ASP A 19 3.05 -26.76 -1.93
C ASP A 19 3.86 -25.82 -2.82
N ASN A 20 4.78 -26.35 -3.63
CA ASN A 20 5.59 -25.56 -4.58
C ASN A 20 4.74 -24.84 -5.64
N LYS A 21 3.67 -25.48 -6.12
CA LYS A 21 2.75 -24.93 -7.13
C LYS A 21 1.81 -23.92 -6.49
N ILE A 22 1.33 -24.20 -5.27
CA ILE A 22 0.53 -23.25 -4.48
C ILE A 22 1.33 -21.97 -4.23
N LYS A 23 2.59 -22.09 -3.81
CA LYS A 23 3.47 -20.95 -3.56
C LYS A 23 3.72 -20.12 -4.83
N ALA A 24 3.93 -20.78 -5.98
CA ALA A 24 4.08 -20.09 -7.26
C ALA A 24 2.80 -19.31 -7.65
N ILE A 25 1.63 -19.91 -7.47
CA ILE A 25 0.34 -19.25 -7.72
C ILE A 25 0.16 -18.06 -6.77
N TYR A 26 0.48 -18.23 -5.48
CA TYR A 26 0.42 -17.15 -4.50
C TYR A 26 1.35 -16.00 -4.90
N THR A 27 2.62 -16.26 -5.21
CA THR A 27 3.57 -15.20 -5.62
C THR A 27 3.13 -14.46 -6.90
N LEU A 28 2.52 -15.15 -7.86
CA LEU A 28 2.01 -14.52 -9.08
C LEU A 28 0.81 -13.61 -8.80
N LEU A 29 -0.04 -13.98 -7.84
CA LEU A 29 -1.29 -13.28 -7.53
C LEU A 29 -1.19 -12.43 -6.25
N GLU A 30 -0.03 -12.42 -5.58
CA GLU A 30 0.21 -11.79 -4.28
C GLU A 30 -0.23 -10.32 -4.31
N ARG A 31 0.21 -9.59 -5.34
CA ARG A 31 -0.19 -8.20 -5.58
C ARG A 31 -1.70 -8.04 -5.72
N GLU A 32 -2.38 -8.88 -6.49
CA GLU A 32 -3.84 -8.78 -6.68
C GLU A 32 -4.65 -9.22 -5.44
N ILE A 33 -4.08 -10.11 -4.63
CA ILE A 33 -4.65 -10.57 -3.36
C ILE A 33 -4.48 -9.48 -2.29
N GLU A 34 -3.31 -8.85 -2.22
CA GLU A 34 -2.95 -7.81 -1.25
C GLU A 34 -3.48 -6.42 -1.64
N ASP A 35 -3.58 -6.11 -2.94
CA ASP A 35 -4.13 -4.82 -3.45
C ASP A 35 -5.62 -4.66 -3.14
N LYS A 36 -6.32 -5.71 -2.71
CA LYS A 36 -7.67 -5.54 -2.13
C LYS A 36 -7.66 -4.76 -0.81
N GLN A 37 -6.50 -4.55 -0.21
CA GLN A 37 -6.27 -3.66 0.93
C GLN A 37 -5.42 -2.44 0.59
N SER A 38 -5.10 -2.18 -0.69
CA SER A 38 -4.31 -0.99 -1.03
C SER A 38 -5.15 0.26 -0.79
N PHE A 39 -4.77 1.04 0.23
CA PHE A 39 -5.28 2.39 0.42
C PHE A 39 -4.88 3.22 -0.80
N SER A 40 -5.86 3.56 -1.64
CA SER A 40 -5.65 4.48 -2.76
C SER A 40 -5.80 5.90 -2.25
N LEU A 41 -4.83 6.75 -2.61
CA LEU A 41 -4.93 8.18 -2.36
C LEU A 41 -6.01 8.75 -3.28
N SER A 42 -6.92 9.55 -2.72
CA SER A 42 -7.83 10.35 -3.53
C SER A 42 -7.04 11.43 -4.27
N GLU A 43 -7.66 12.03 -5.28
CA GLU A 43 -7.08 13.16 -6.02
C GLU A 43 -6.75 14.33 -5.08
N GLU A 44 -7.63 14.59 -4.10
CA GLU A 44 -7.38 15.59 -3.04
C GLU A 44 -6.13 15.27 -2.20
N HIS A 45 -5.90 14.01 -1.85
CA HIS A 45 -4.69 13.62 -1.13
C HIS A 45 -3.42 13.84 -1.97
N LEU A 46 -3.51 13.60 -3.29
CA LEU A 46 -2.39 13.85 -4.21
C LEU A 46 -2.10 15.35 -4.35
N GLU A 47 -3.14 16.19 -4.45
CA GLU A 47 -2.97 17.66 -4.50
C GLU A 47 -2.29 18.22 -3.25
N ILE A 48 -2.64 17.70 -2.06
CA ILE A 48 -1.97 18.09 -0.81
C ILE A 48 -0.48 17.73 -0.85
N LEU A 49 -0.13 16.53 -1.33
CA LEU A 49 1.25 16.09 -1.42
C LEU A 49 2.05 16.93 -2.43
N ASP A 50 1.47 17.24 -3.58
CA ASP A 50 2.13 18.06 -4.60
C ASP A 50 2.36 19.49 -4.10
N ARG A 51 1.38 20.07 -3.39
CA ARG A 51 1.51 21.39 -2.77
C ARG A 51 2.60 21.41 -1.70
N GLU A 52 2.61 20.45 -0.78
CA GLU A 52 3.63 20.37 0.28
C GLU A 52 5.03 20.16 -0.28
N LYS A 53 5.14 19.35 -1.35
CA LYS A 53 6.39 19.17 -2.08
C LYS A 53 6.89 20.46 -2.70
N GLU A 54 6.01 21.24 -3.34
CA GLU A 54 6.39 22.53 -3.93
C GLU A 54 6.88 23.52 -2.85
N LEU A 55 6.17 23.61 -1.72
CA LEU A 55 6.55 24.46 -0.60
C LEU A 55 7.89 24.05 0.02
N HIS A 56 8.14 22.73 0.10
CA HIS A 56 9.40 22.21 0.60
C HIS A 56 10.57 22.56 -0.33
N LEU A 57 10.38 22.40 -1.65
CA LEU A 57 11.39 22.75 -2.65
C LEU A 57 11.71 24.26 -2.68
N LYS A 58 10.72 25.10 -2.38
CA LYS A 58 10.90 26.54 -2.21
C LYS A 58 11.52 26.93 -0.86
N GLY A 59 11.67 25.97 0.06
CA GLY A 59 12.16 26.22 1.41
C GLY A 59 11.17 26.97 2.30
N GLU A 60 9.90 27.03 1.90
CA GLU A 60 8.83 27.72 2.65
C GLU A 60 8.30 26.86 3.79
N THR A 61 8.40 25.53 3.68
CA THR A 61 8.05 24.59 4.74
C THR A 61 9.29 23.88 5.30
N LYS A 62 9.34 23.77 6.64
CA LYS A 62 10.38 23.02 7.34
C LYS A 62 9.98 21.56 7.44
N SER A 63 10.88 20.66 7.09
CA SER A 63 10.73 19.24 7.35
C SER A 63 11.28 18.88 8.73
N TYR A 64 10.63 17.96 9.40
CA TYR A 64 11.01 17.51 10.74
C TYR A 64 11.31 16.01 10.71
N THR A 65 12.34 15.59 11.43
CA THR A 65 12.56 14.17 11.66
C THR A 65 11.49 13.63 12.61
N LYS A 66 11.33 12.31 12.65
CA LYS A 66 10.40 11.66 13.59
C LYS A 66 10.62 12.11 15.03
N GLN A 67 11.89 12.24 15.45
CA GLN A 67 12.23 12.68 16.78
C GLN A 67 11.86 14.15 17.01
N ASP A 68 12.14 15.02 16.04
CA ASP A 68 11.73 16.43 16.11
C ASP A 68 10.21 16.56 16.24
N SER A 69 9.44 15.80 15.48
CA SER A 69 7.97 15.81 15.56
C SER A 69 7.49 15.37 16.94
N LEU A 70 8.10 14.33 17.52
CA LEU A 70 7.77 13.87 18.88
C LEU A 70 8.08 14.93 19.93
N ASP A 71 9.22 15.61 19.81
CA ASP A 71 9.64 16.66 20.74
C ASP A 71 8.78 17.92 20.59
N ILE A 72 8.31 18.24 19.38
CA ILE A 72 7.34 19.31 19.13
C ILE A 72 5.99 18.99 19.78
N ILE A 73 5.47 17.77 19.57
CA ILE A 73 4.19 17.33 20.17
C ILE A 73 4.26 17.36 21.70
N LYS A 74 5.41 17.00 22.27
CA LYS A 74 5.65 17.05 23.72
C LYS A 74 5.95 18.46 24.25
N GLY A 75 6.01 19.48 23.39
CA GLY A 75 6.32 20.86 23.76
C GLY A 75 7.79 21.11 24.14
N LEU A 76 8.67 20.14 23.89
CA LEU A 76 10.10 20.21 24.16
C LEU A 76 10.85 21.03 23.09
N LYS A 77 10.24 21.21 21.91
CA LYS A 77 10.79 21.98 20.78
C LYS A 77 9.70 22.85 20.13
N LYS A 78 10.06 24.04 19.67
CA LYS A 78 9.17 24.97 18.95
C LYS A 78 9.25 24.77 17.43
N LEU A 79 8.12 24.97 16.75
CA LEU A 79 7.97 25.02 15.28
C LEU A 79 8.68 26.25 14.68
#